data_AF-A0AAD4I150-F1
#
_entry.id   AF-A0AAD4I150-F1
#
_cell.length_a   1.000
_cell.length_b   1.000
_cell.length_c   1.000
_cell.angle_alpha   90.00
_cell.angle_beta   90.00
_cell.angle_gamma   90.00
#
_symmetry.space_group_name_H-M   'P 1'
#
loop_
_entity.id
_entity.type
_entity.pdbx_description
1 polymer ?
#
loop_
_entity_poly.entity_id
_entity_poly.type
_entity_poly.pdbx_seq_one_letter_code
_entity_poly.pdbx_strand_id
1 'polypeptide(L)'
;MVGSQGITLESLPAELRCHIIAHLAHDLQGLNALVSASPVFYQQYLLNRKALLRTGLEAARGNLLVDAYAVEKSALLYQQTDSRDVLSPEAARQFIDEYVALRAVPPDVILQKHCTEENLLGMAAFYDSVAQPLTPVCATLFLNRLNPCQGEVSLSATESARLLRALYRYQLYCNLFGEGTRGSREVPELAHGEHLDLFFCLFKPWEIEEIYCHWGYVFWDRKRLIESKGIGEILREREVFQQW
;
A
#
# COMPACT_ATOMS: atom_id res chain seq x y z
N MET A 1 -43.80 -30.19 -5.46
CA MET A 1 -42.80 -29.71 -4.48
C MET A 1 -42.10 -28.52 -5.10
N VAL A 2 -42.56 -27.31 -4.77
CA VAL A 2 -41.94 -26.07 -5.22
C VAL A 2 -40.69 -25.89 -4.36
N GLY A 3 -39.51 -26.11 -4.94
CA GLY A 3 -38.26 -25.84 -4.26
C GLY A 3 -38.21 -24.35 -3.92
N SER A 4 -38.07 -24.05 -2.63
CA SER A 4 -37.75 -22.71 -2.17
C SER A 4 -36.39 -22.34 -2.77
N GLN A 5 -36.37 -21.72 -3.94
CA GLN A 5 -35.18 -21.02 -4.42
C GLN A 5 -34.92 -19.93 -3.40
N GLY A 6 -33.94 -20.16 -2.53
CA GLY A 6 -33.52 -19.16 -1.57
C GLY A 6 -33.20 -17.88 -2.32
N ILE A 7 -33.76 -16.76 -1.85
CA ILE A 7 -33.42 -15.44 -2.40
C ILE A 7 -31.91 -15.27 -2.15
N THR A 8 -31.10 -15.37 -3.21
CA THR A 8 -29.67 -15.13 -3.11
C THR A 8 -29.36 -13.69 -3.51
N LEU A 9 -28.25 -13.15 -3.04
CA LEU A 9 -27.80 -11.79 -3.36
C LEU A 9 -27.61 -11.59 -4.88
N GLU A 10 -27.27 -12.65 -5.61
CA GLU A 10 -27.10 -12.64 -7.06
C GLU A 10 -28.42 -12.47 -7.83
N SER A 11 -29.54 -12.88 -7.23
CA SER A 11 -30.87 -12.75 -7.83
C SER A 11 -31.42 -11.32 -7.79
N LEU A 12 -30.74 -10.42 -7.08
CA LEU A 12 -31.13 -9.02 -6.99
C LEU A 12 -30.97 -8.30 -8.35
N PRO A 13 -31.86 -7.32 -8.65
CA PRO A 13 -31.68 -6.40 -9.75
C PRO A 13 -30.29 -5.76 -9.76
N ALA A 14 -29.78 -5.46 -10.96
CA ALA A 14 -28.45 -4.90 -11.13
C ALA A 14 -28.27 -3.60 -10.32
N GLU A 15 -29.29 -2.78 -10.22
CA GLU A 15 -29.27 -1.53 -9.45
C GLU A 15 -28.98 -1.79 -7.97
N LEU A 16 -29.64 -2.78 -7.36
CA LEU A 16 -29.42 -3.13 -5.96
C LEU A 16 -28.03 -3.73 -5.73
N ARG A 17 -27.56 -4.57 -6.65
CA ARG A 17 -26.20 -5.09 -6.60
C ARG A 17 -25.16 -3.97 -6.73
N CYS A 18 -25.41 -2.96 -7.58
CA CYS A 18 -24.56 -1.77 -7.72
C CYS A 18 -24.50 -0.99 -6.40
N HIS A 19 -25.65 -0.81 -5.74
CA HIS A 19 -25.70 -0.15 -4.44
C HIS A 19 -24.93 -0.91 -3.35
N ILE A 20 -25.04 -2.25 -3.31
CA ILE A 20 -24.27 -3.07 -2.38
C ILE A 20 -22.76 -2.88 -2.61
N ILE A 21 -22.32 -2.98 -3.87
CA ILE A 21 -20.91 -2.78 -4.24
C ILE A 21 -20.42 -1.37 -3.88
N ALA A 22 -21.23 -0.34 -4.16
CA ALA A 22 -20.88 1.04 -3.85
C ALA A 22 -20.80 1.31 -2.34
N HIS A 23 -21.66 0.68 -1.53
CA HIS A 23 -21.57 0.74 -0.08
C HIS A 23 -20.31 0.06 0.46
N LEU A 24 -19.89 -1.05 -0.15
CA LEU A 24 -18.65 -1.74 0.21
C LEU A 24 -17.40 -1.07 -0.36
N ALA A 25 -17.51 -0.04 -1.21
CA ALA A 25 -16.33 0.63 -1.77
C ALA A 25 -15.40 1.18 -0.67
N HIS A 26 -15.94 1.59 0.47
CA HIS A 26 -15.18 2.09 1.62
C HIS A 26 -14.50 0.98 2.45
N ASP A 27 -14.83 -0.29 2.21
CA ASP A 27 -14.23 -1.48 2.80
C ASP A 27 -13.67 -2.36 1.68
N LEU A 28 -12.45 -2.06 1.23
CA LEU A 28 -11.80 -2.78 0.14
C LEU A 28 -11.68 -4.28 0.43
N GLN A 29 -11.51 -4.67 1.69
CA GLN A 29 -11.45 -6.08 2.09
C GLN A 29 -12.82 -6.76 1.91
N GLY A 30 -13.89 -6.14 2.38
CA GLY A 30 -15.26 -6.62 2.19
C GLY A 30 -15.67 -6.67 0.72
N LEU A 31 -15.29 -5.66 -0.06
CA LEU A 31 -15.49 -5.63 -1.51
C LEU A 31 -14.74 -6.80 -2.18
N ASN A 32 -13.47 -7.01 -1.84
CA ASN A 32 -12.68 -8.12 -2.36
C ASN A 32 -13.33 -9.47 -2.05
N ALA A 33 -13.73 -9.69 -0.79
CA ALA A 33 -14.41 -10.91 -0.38
C ALA A 33 -15.71 -11.16 -1.17
N LEU A 34 -16.52 -10.12 -1.41
CA LEU A 34 -17.76 -10.24 -2.18
C LEU A 34 -17.50 -10.60 -3.64
N VAL A 35 -16.54 -9.94 -4.30
CA VAL A 35 -16.25 -10.21 -5.71
C VAL A 35 -15.56 -11.57 -5.89
N SER A 36 -14.77 -12.02 -4.92
CA SER A 36 -14.20 -13.37 -4.92
C SER A 36 -15.26 -14.46 -4.70
N ALA A 37 -16.28 -14.19 -3.89
CA ALA A 37 -17.30 -15.17 -3.55
C ALA A 37 -18.37 -15.35 -4.65
N SER A 38 -18.54 -14.38 -5.55
CA SER A 38 -19.65 -14.39 -6.51
C SER A 38 -19.27 -13.85 -7.90
N PRO A 39 -19.31 -14.69 -8.95
CA PRO A 39 -19.03 -14.26 -10.33
C PRO A 39 -19.94 -13.14 -10.83
N VAL A 40 -21.18 -13.10 -10.34
CA VAL A 40 -22.18 -12.08 -10.70
C VAL A 40 -21.78 -10.71 -10.16
N PHE A 41 -21.31 -10.66 -8.92
CA PHE A 41 -20.76 -9.44 -8.33
C PHE A 41 -19.41 -9.08 -8.94
N TYR A 42 -18.57 -10.05 -9.29
CA TYR A 42 -17.32 -9.81 -10.01
C TYR A 42 -17.56 -9.14 -11.37
N GLN A 43 -18.47 -9.66 -12.19
CA GLN A 43 -18.81 -9.05 -13.49
C GLN A 43 -19.30 -7.62 -13.33
N GLN A 44 -20.11 -7.36 -12.31
CA GLN A 44 -20.65 -6.03 -12.07
C GLN A 44 -19.62 -5.05 -11.49
N TYR A 45 -18.71 -5.55 -10.66
CA TYR A 45 -17.54 -4.82 -10.21
C TYR A 45 -16.69 -4.39 -11.41
N LEU A 46 -16.41 -5.29 -12.37
CA LEU A 46 -15.62 -4.96 -13.56
C LEU A 46 -16.19 -3.80 -14.37
N LEU A 47 -17.53 -3.65 -14.44
CA LEU A 47 -18.17 -2.55 -15.19
C LEU A 47 -17.88 -1.16 -14.57
N ASN A 48 -17.66 -1.09 -13.26
CA ASN A 48 -17.47 0.18 -12.53
C ASN A 48 -16.17 0.23 -11.73
N ARG A 49 -15.23 -0.68 -12.00
CA ARG A 49 -14.04 -0.96 -11.18
C ARG A 49 -13.24 0.30 -10.86
N LYS A 50 -12.93 1.09 -11.89
CA LYS A 50 -12.16 2.34 -11.73
C LYS A 50 -12.83 3.32 -10.77
N ALA A 51 -14.15 3.51 -10.89
CA ALA A 51 -14.89 4.43 -10.03
C ALA A 51 -14.97 3.92 -8.59
N LEU A 52 -15.17 2.62 -8.40
CA LEU A 52 -15.25 1.98 -7.09
C LEU A 52 -13.92 2.03 -6.34
N LEU A 53 -12.82 1.69 -7.02
CA LEU A 53 -11.48 1.77 -6.43
C LEU A 53 -11.12 3.21 -6.06
N ARG A 54 -11.51 4.18 -6.88
CA ARG A 54 -11.32 5.60 -6.55
C ARG A 54 -12.05 5.96 -5.26
N THR A 55 -13.35 5.68 -5.16
CA THR A 55 -14.15 5.97 -3.98
C THR A 55 -13.59 5.28 -2.73
N GLY A 56 -13.13 4.04 -2.87
CA GLY A 56 -12.53 3.30 -1.77
C GLY A 56 -11.23 3.91 -1.29
N LEU A 57 -10.32 4.25 -2.21
CA LEU A 57 -9.04 4.87 -1.86
C LEU A 57 -9.20 6.30 -1.31
N GLU A 58 -10.17 7.07 -1.80
CA GLU A 58 -10.51 8.40 -1.25
C GLU A 58 -10.95 8.31 0.22
N ALA A 59 -11.89 7.41 0.50
CA ALA A 59 -12.42 7.21 1.84
C ALA A 59 -11.41 6.54 2.78
N ALA A 60 -10.56 5.66 2.23
CA ALA A 60 -9.51 4.97 2.98
C ALA A 60 -8.34 5.87 3.37
N ARG A 61 -8.40 7.20 3.11
CA ARG A 61 -7.68 8.33 3.74
C ARG A 61 -6.94 9.19 2.71
N GLY A 62 -7.64 10.14 2.09
CA GLY A 62 -7.15 11.05 1.02
C GLY A 62 -5.71 11.61 1.13
N ASN A 63 -5.17 11.87 2.33
CA ASN A 63 -3.79 12.35 2.50
C ASN A 63 -2.71 11.29 2.18
N LEU A 64 -3.08 10.02 2.02
CA LEU A 64 -2.20 8.91 1.65
C LEU A 64 -2.13 8.68 0.14
N LEU A 65 -3.02 9.29 -0.65
CA LEU A 65 -3.15 9.00 -2.08
C LEU A 65 -1.88 9.34 -2.86
N VAL A 66 -1.21 10.45 -2.52
CA VAL A 66 0.04 10.85 -3.16
C VAL A 66 1.14 9.82 -2.90
N ASP A 67 1.27 9.41 -1.64
CA ASP A 67 2.29 8.44 -1.22
C ASP A 67 2.01 7.05 -1.82
N ALA A 68 0.75 6.63 -1.86
CA ALA A 68 0.32 5.38 -2.48
C ALA A 68 0.54 5.37 -4.00
N TYR A 69 0.21 6.46 -4.69
CA TYR A 69 0.46 6.60 -6.12
C TYR A 69 1.96 6.59 -6.43
N ALA A 70 2.78 7.26 -5.62
CA ALA A 70 4.22 7.27 -5.78
C ALA A 70 4.84 5.88 -5.56
N VAL A 71 4.38 5.11 -4.57
CA VAL A 71 4.80 3.73 -4.35
C VAL A 71 4.46 2.86 -5.56
N GLU A 72 3.24 2.96 -6.08
CA GLU A 72 2.84 2.19 -7.26
C GLU A 72 3.69 2.57 -8.48
N LYS A 73 3.81 3.87 -8.78
CA LYS A 73 4.59 4.34 -9.93
C LYS A 73 6.06 3.92 -9.83
N SER A 74 6.67 4.03 -8.65
CA SER A 74 8.06 3.63 -8.42
C SER A 74 8.27 2.11 -8.49
N ALA A 75 7.27 1.31 -8.12
CA ALA A 75 7.33 -0.14 -8.28
C ALA A 75 7.35 -0.56 -9.77
N LEU A 76 6.63 0.19 -10.62
CA LEU A 76 6.55 -0.06 -12.06
C LEU A 76 7.81 0.36 -12.84
N LEU A 77 8.64 1.26 -12.31
CA LEU A 77 9.89 1.71 -12.96
C LEU A 77 10.80 0.53 -13.35
N TYR A 78 10.73 -0.57 -12.62
CA TYR A 78 11.57 -1.75 -12.82
C TYR A 78 10.86 -2.91 -13.54
N GLN A 79 9.55 -2.81 -13.77
CA GLN A 79 8.82 -3.82 -14.53
C GLN A 79 8.95 -3.62 -16.04
N GLN A 80 9.22 -2.38 -16.46
CA GLN A 80 9.35 -2.01 -17.87
C GLN A 80 10.75 -2.27 -18.45
N THR A 81 11.74 -2.49 -17.58
CA THR A 81 13.13 -2.75 -17.97
C THR A 81 13.39 -4.25 -17.80
N ASP A 82 13.61 -4.96 -18.91
CA ASP A 82 13.91 -6.41 -18.95
C ASP A 82 15.31 -6.74 -18.35
N SER A 83 15.96 -5.74 -17.77
CA SER A 83 17.32 -5.79 -17.26
C SER A 83 17.33 -5.62 -15.75
N ARG A 84 18.34 -6.23 -15.11
CA ARG A 84 18.76 -5.93 -13.73
C ARG A 84 19.38 -4.52 -13.63
N ASP A 85 18.87 -3.56 -14.41
CA ASP A 85 19.47 -2.25 -14.54
C ASP A 85 19.22 -1.46 -13.27
N VAL A 86 20.31 -0.90 -12.76
CA VAL A 86 20.33 0.07 -11.68
C VAL A 86 19.53 1.28 -12.13
N LEU A 87 18.61 1.76 -11.27
CA LEU A 87 17.97 3.04 -11.51
C LEU A 87 19.05 4.12 -11.53
N SER A 88 19.17 4.88 -12.62
CA SER A 88 20.19 5.92 -12.66
C SER A 88 19.92 6.98 -11.58
N PRO A 89 20.97 7.56 -10.98
CA PRO A 89 20.83 8.69 -10.05
C PRO A 89 19.94 9.81 -10.61
N GLU A 90 20.02 10.10 -11.90
CA GLU A 90 19.23 11.12 -12.59
C GLU A 90 17.75 10.74 -12.65
N ALA A 91 17.44 9.48 -12.96
CA ALA A 91 16.06 8.99 -12.98
C ALA A 91 15.43 9.01 -11.57
N ALA A 92 16.21 8.67 -10.54
CA ALA A 92 15.78 8.78 -9.16
C ALA A 92 15.49 10.24 -8.76
N ARG A 93 16.37 11.18 -9.13
CA ARG A 93 16.16 12.63 -8.90
C ARG A 93 14.92 13.14 -9.64
N GLN A 94 14.77 12.78 -10.91
CA GLN A 94 13.59 13.18 -11.70
C GLN A 94 12.31 12.65 -11.06
N PHE A 95 12.28 11.39 -10.63
CA PHE A 95 11.13 10.83 -9.94
C PHE A 95 10.81 11.61 -8.66
N ILE A 96 11.84 11.96 -7.88
CA ILE A 96 11.67 12.75 -6.66
C ILE A 96 11.09 14.13 -6.95
N ASP A 97 11.58 14.82 -7.99
CA ASP A 97 11.04 16.13 -8.38
C ASP A 97 9.55 16.03 -8.79
N GLU A 98 9.20 14.99 -9.54
CA GLU A 98 7.80 14.70 -9.89
C GLU A 98 6.94 14.41 -8.64
N TYR A 99 7.45 13.63 -7.69
CA TYR A 99 6.77 13.34 -6.43
C TYR A 99 6.56 14.60 -5.59
N VAL A 100 7.57 15.47 -5.47
CA VAL A 100 7.46 16.74 -4.76
C VAL A 100 6.40 17.63 -5.40
N ALA A 101 6.38 17.72 -6.73
CA ALA A 101 5.36 18.47 -7.45
C ALA A 101 3.96 17.90 -7.19
N LEU A 102 3.80 16.57 -7.18
CA LEU A 102 2.52 15.91 -6.89
C LEU A 102 2.02 16.15 -5.47
N ARG A 103 2.91 16.30 -4.47
CA ARG A 103 2.51 16.63 -3.09
C ARG A 103 1.86 18.01 -2.94
N ALA A 104 2.08 18.91 -3.90
CA ALA A 104 1.41 20.21 -3.93
C ALA A 104 0.02 20.16 -4.61
N VAL A 105 -0.31 19.05 -5.26
CA VAL A 105 -1.57 18.87 -6.01
C VAL A 105 -2.66 18.31 -5.09
N PRO A 106 -3.91 18.79 -5.18
CA PRO A 106 -5.03 18.22 -4.43
C PRO A 106 -5.27 16.73 -4.77
N PRO A 107 -5.58 15.87 -3.78
CA PRO A 107 -5.73 14.43 -4.01
C PRO A 107 -6.77 14.04 -5.08
N ASP A 108 -7.87 14.78 -5.16
CA ASP A 108 -8.95 14.54 -6.15
C ASP A 108 -8.43 14.69 -7.58
N VAL A 109 -7.51 15.63 -7.80
CA VAL A 109 -6.91 15.90 -9.11
C VAL A 109 -5.98 14.74 -9.50
N ILE A 110 -5.26 14.16 -8.53
CA ILE A 110 -4.38 13.00 -8.75
C ILE A 110 -5.22 11.80 -9.21
N LEU A 111 -6.30 11.51 -8.49
CA LEU A 111 -7.19 10.39 -8.82
C LEU A 111 -7.95 10.53 -10.13
N GLN A 112 -8.21 11.76 -10.57
CA GLN A 112 -8.90 12.04 -11.83
C GLN A 112 -7.95 12.05 -13.02
N LYS A 113 -6.80 12.73 -12.90
CA LYS A 113 -5.91 13.02 -14.02
C LYS A 113 -4.70 12.11 -14.13
N HIS A 114 -4.23 11.54 -13.02
CA HIS A 114 -2.95 10.83 -12.97
C HIS A 114 -3.11 9.32 -12.78
N CYS A 115 -4.19 8.85 -12.15
CA CYS A 115 -4.39 7.42 -11.90
C CYS A 115 -5.10 6.70 -13.05
N THR A 116 -4.38 5.77 -13.69
CA THR A 116 -4.99 4.74 -14.53
C THR A 116 -5.70 3.70 -13.67
N GLU A 117 -6.51 2.85 -14.29
CA GLU A 117 -7.17 1.75 -13.58
C GLU A 117 -6.16 0.73 -13.02
N GLU A 118 -5.08 0.49 -13.76
CA GLU A 118 -3.96 -0.35 -13.31
C GLU A 118 -3.27 0.24 -12.08
N ASN A 119 -3.02 1.55 -12.05
CA ASN A 119 -2.43 2.18 -10.87
C ASN A 119 -3.34 2.06 -9.65
N LEU A 120 -4.65 2.24 -9.82
CA LEU A 120 -5.60 2.10 -8.72
C LEU A 120 -5.64 0.67 -8.18
N LEU A 121 -5.50 -0.33 -9.05
CA LEU A 121 -5.40 -1.74 -8.66
C LEU A 121 -4.13 -2.00 -7.86
N GLY A 122 -2.96 -1.54 -8.33
CA GLY A 122 -1.70 -1.73 -7.63
C GLY A 122 -1.68 -1.03 -6.26
N MET A 123 -2.23 0.20 -6.19
CA MET A 123 -2.42 0.92 -4.92
C MET A 123 -3.29 0.15 -3.94
N ALA A 124 -4.45 -0.36 -4.38
CA ALA A 124 -5.35 -1.16 -3.56
C ALA A 124 -4.70 -2.49 -3.14
N ALA A 125 -4.01 -3.17 -4.06
CA ALA A 125 -3.32 -4.41 -3.78
C ALA A 125 -2.24 -4.24 -2.70
N PHE A 126 -1.40 -3.19 -2.78
CA PHE A 126 -0.40 -2.91 -1.74
C PHE A 126 -1.06 -2.56 -0.40
N TYR A 127 -2.15 -1.79 -0.43
CA TYR A 127 -2.89 -1.46 0.78
C TYR A 127 -3.41 -2.72 1.49
N ASP A 128 -4.13 -3.58 0.78
CA ASP A 128 -4.78 -4.76 1.33
C ASP A 128 -3.77 -5.85 1.73
N SER A 129 -2.70 -6.03 0.95
CA SER A 129 -1.74 -7.12 1.19
C SER A 129 -0.63 -6.78 2.18
N VAL A 130 -0.25 -5.50 2.29
CA VAL A 130 0.92 -5.06 3.06
C VAL A 130 0.56 -3.96 4.06
N ALA A 131 0.07 -2.81 3.61
CA ALA A 131 0.00 -1.63 4.45
C ALA A 131 -1.03 -1.77 5.59
N GLN A 132 -2.25 -2.21 5.28
CA GLN A 132 -3.33 -2.39 6.26
C GLN A 132 -2.99 -3.48 7.27
N PRO A 133 -2.52 -4.69 6.89
CA PRO A 133 -2.19 -5.74 7.85
C PRO A 133 -0.98 -5.41 8.74
N LEU A 134 0.02 -4.70 8.22
CA LEU A 134 1.22 -4.33 8.99
C LEU A 134 0.98 -3.16 9.94
N THR A 135 -0.02 -2.32 9.69
CA THR A 135 -0.33 -1.16 10.54
C THR A 135 -0.58 -1.54 12.01
N PRO A 136 -1.53 -2.46 12.35
CA PRO A 136 -1.76 -2.86 13.74
C PRO A 136 -0.58 -3.64 14.34
N VAL A 137 0.17 -4.38 13.53
CA VAL A 137 1.38 -5.09 13.97
C VAL A 137 2.45 -4.09 14.41
N CYS A 138 2.75 -3.08 13.58
CA CYS A 138 3.70 -2.02 13.91
C CYS A 138 3.29 -1.26 15.17
N ALA A 139 1.99 -0.94 15.31
CA ALA A 139 1.46 -0.26 16.48
C ALA A 139 1.65 -1.07 17.77
N THR A 140 1.26 -2.33 17.75
CA THR A 140 1.39 -3.25 18.89
C THR A 140 2.85 -3.35 19.32
N LEU A 141 3.77 -3.50 18.37
CA LEU A 141 5.19 -3.65 18.66
C LEU A 141 5.83 -2.37 19.20
N PHE A 142 5.46 -1.21 18.66
CA PHE A 142 5.93 0.08 19.15
C PHE A 142 5.43 0.34 20.57
N LEU A 143 4.13 0.14 20.81
CA LEU A 143 3.51 0.37 22.12
C LEU A 143 3.98 -0.61 23.18
N ASN A 144 4.16 -1.90 22.85
CA ASN A 144 4.73 -2.89 23.78
C ASN A 144 6.14 -2.51 24.23
N ARG A 145 6.93 -1.81 23.39
CA ARG A 145 8.26 -1.33 23.79
C ARG A 145 8.17 -0.11 24.72
N LEU A 146 7.20 0.76 24.50
CA LEU A 146 6.98 1.92 25.37
C LEU A 146 6.34 1.52 26.70
N ASN A 147 5.42 0.55 26.69
CA ASN A 147 4.70 0.07 27.84
C ASN A 147 4.33 -1.43 27.66
N PRO A 148 5.16 -2.36 28.17
CA PRO A 148 4.95 -3.80 28.02
C PRO A 148 3.65 -4.34 28.65
N CYS A 149 2.97 -3.54 29.47
CA CYS A 149 1.73 -3.92 30.14
C CYS A 149 0.47 -3.39 29.42
N GLN A 150 0.61 -2.71 28.27
CA GLN A 150 -0.54 -2.33 27.48
C GLN A 150 -1.20 -3.58 26.85
N GLY A 151 -2.52 -3.67 27.02
CA GLY A 151 -3.34 -4.70 26.38
C GLY A 151 -3.53 -4.44 24.88
N GLU A 152 -4.59 -5.03 24.32
CA GLU A 152 -4.93 -4.91 22.90
C GLU A 152 -5.03 -3.44 22.45
N VAL A 153 -4.26 -3.07 21.43
CA VAL A 153 -4.12 -1.69 20.96
C VAL A 153 -5.24 -1.38 19.98
N SER A 154 -6.13 -0.46 20.35
CA SER A 154 -7.02 0.19 19.39
C SER A 154 -6.36 1.46 18.86
N LEU A 155 -6.08 1.49 17.56
CA LEU A 155 -5.51 2.67 16.91
C LEU A 155 -6.61 3.69 16.63
N SER A 156 -6.38 4.95 17.00
CA SER A 156 -7.18 6.05 16.47
C SER A 156 -6.99 6.19 14.96
N ALA A 157 -7.94 6.84 14.29
CA ALA A 157 -7.84 7.13 12.86
C ALA A 157 -6.56 7.92 12.52
N THR A 158 -6.12 8.81 13.43
CA THR A 158 -4.91 9.62 13.26
C THR A 158 -3.64 8.77 13.38
N GLU A 159 -3.53 7.91 14.39
CA GLU A 159 -2.37 7.04 14.57
C GLU A 159 -2.26 6.03 13.42
N SER A 160 -3.38 5.43 13.02
CA SER A 160 -3.43 4.55 11.86
C SER A 160 -3.00 5.27 10.58
N ALA A 161 -3.42 6.53 10.38
CA ALA A 161 -2.98 7.33 9.24
C ALA A 161 -1.47 7.67 9.29
N ARG A 162 -0.92 7.95 10.48
CA ARG A 162 0.53 8.19 10.67
C ARG A 162 1.36 6.97 10.30
N LEU A 163 0.96 5.79 10.78
CA LEU A 163 1.65 4.53 10.50
C LEU A 163 1.57 4.16 9.02
N LEU A 164 0.41 4.31 8.39
CA LEU A 164 0.30 4.10 6.95
C LEU A 164 1.22 5.06 6.17
N ARG A 165 1.26 6.35 6.53
CA ARG A 165 2.12 7.33 5.83
C ARG A 165 3.59 6.94 5.96
N ALA A 166 4.00 6.51 7.14
CA ALA A 166 5.35 5.99 7.37
C ALA A 166 5.63 4.75 6.51
N LEU A 167 4.70 3.80 6.42
CA LEU A 167 4.83 2.58 5.61
C LEU A 167 4.98 2.89 4.12
N TYR A 168 4.10 3.75 3.56
CA TYR A 168 4.20 4.12 2.15
C TYR A 168 5.48 4.87 1.82
N ARG A 169 5.89 5.84 2.65
CA ARG A 169 7.14 6.59 2.44
C ARG A 169 8.37 5.71 2.59
N TYR A 170 8.34 4.75 3.51
CA TYR A 170 9.38 3.74 3.62
C TYR A 170 9.43 2.85 2.38
N GLN A 171 8.28 2.36 1.91
CA GLN A 171 8.24 1.55 0.70
C GLN A 171 8.73 2.34 -0.52
N LEU A 172 8.40 3.63 -0.62
CA LEU A 172 8.90 4.51 -1.67
C LEU A 172 10.43 4.63 -1.61
N TYR A 173 11.00 4.84 -0.42
CA TYR A 173 12.45 4.81 -0.24
C TYR A 173 13.05 3.48 -0.71
N CYS A 174 12.45 2.35 -0.32
CA CYS A 174 12.90 1.02 -0.74
C CYS A 174 12.80 0.81 -2.24
N ASN A 175 11.78 1.36 -2.90
CA ASN A 175 11.64 1.27 -4.35
C ASN A 175 12.76 2.03 -5.06
N LEU A 176 13.14 3.23 -4.58
CA LEU A 176 14.13 4.09 -5.24
C LEU A 176 15.59 3.72 -4.89
N PHE A 177 15.84 3.36 -3.64
CA PHE A 177 17.19 3.23 -3.07
C PHE A 177 17.44 1.90 -2.35
N GLY A 178 16.42 1.04 -2.22
CA GLY A 178 16.50 -0.22 -1.50
C GLY A 178 16.90 -1.41 -2.36
N GLU A 179 17.33 -2.48 -1.69
CA GLU A 179 17.49 -3.79 -2.30
C GLU A 179 16.11 -4.35 -2.69
N GLY A 180 15.98 -4.85 -3.90
CA GLY A 180 14.69 -5.24 -4.46
C GLY A 180 14.15 -6.55 -3.93
N THR A 181 12.89 -6.82 -4.28
CA THR A 181 12.23 -8.11 -4.06
C THR A 181 12.92 -9.30 -4.74
N ARG A 182 13.87 -9.06 -5.65
CA ARG A 182 14.63 -10.08 -6.40
C ARG A 182 16.09 -10.26 -5.95
N GLY A 183 16.48 -9.75 -4.77
CA GLY A 183 17.85 -9.80 -4.25
C GLY A 183 18.58 -8.46 -4.37
N SER A 184 19.89 -8.46 -4.09
CA SER A 184 20.75 -7.27 -4.06
C SER A 184 20.64 -6.48 -5.36
N ARG A 185 19.76 -5.47 -5.35
CA ARG A 185 19.80 -4.41 -6.35
C ARG A 185 21.07 -3.63 -6.06
N GLU A 186 21.89 -3.41 -7.08
CA GLU A 186 22.91 -2.38 -6.97
C GLU A 186 22.16 -1.05 -6.76
N VAL A 187 22.41 -0.44 -5.60
CA VAL A 187 21.90 0.90 -5.28
C VAL A 187 22.46 1.84 -6.34
N PRO A 188 21.72 2.86 -6.80
CA PRO A 188 22.29 3.90 -7.66
C PRO A 188 23.64 4.34 -7.09
N GLU A 189 24.68 4.48 -7.93
CA GLU A 189 26.03 4.94 -7.53
C GLU A 189 25.97 6.40 -7.04
N LEU A 190 25.40 6.60 -5.85
CA LEU A 190 25.31 7.84 -5.14
C LEU A 190 26.38 7.83 -4.05
N ALA A 191 26.94 9.00 -3.74
CA ALA A 191 27.91 9.11 -2.65
C ALA A 191 27.27 8.64 -1.33
N HIS A 192 28.10 8.14 -0.40
CA HIS A 192 27.60 7.67 0.89
C HIS A 192 26.84 8.79 1.62
N GLY A 193 25.56 8.56 1.92
CA GLY A 193 24.66 9.54 2.55
C GLY A 193 23.86 10.42 1.58
N GLU A 194 24.25 10.53 0.31
CA GLU A 194 23.56 11.40 -0.66
C GLU A 194 22.12 10.95 -0.93
N HIS A 195 21.87 9.63 -0.95
CA HIS A 195 20.51 9.09 -1.08
C HIS A 195 19.63 9.38 0.14
N LEU A 196 20.21 9.48 1.34
CA LEU A 196 19.47 9.86 2.55
C LEU A 196 19.11 11.34 2.47
N ASP A 197 20.06 12.21 2.13
CA ASP A 197 19.80 13.65 1.99
C ASP A 197 18.76 13.91 0.88
N LEU A 198 18.92 13.26 -0.28
CA LEU A 198 18.02 13.40 -1.41
C LEU A 198 16.57 13.02 -1.07
N PHE A 199 16.37 12.01 -0.23
CA PHE A 199 15.03 11.55 0.14
C PHE A 199 14.48 12.21 1.42
N PHE A 200 15.25 12.26 2.49
CA PHE A 200 14.76 12.75 3.79
C PHE A 200 14.60 14.26 3.85
N CYS A 201 15.40 15.04 3.09
CA CYS A 201 15.22 16.49 3.01
C CYS A 201 13.91 16.91 2.31
N LEU A 202 13.18 15.98 1.69
CA LEU A 202 11.85 16.22 1.11
C LEU A 202 10.77 16.39 2.20
N PHE A 203 11.04 15.91 3.41
CA PHE A 203 10.04 15.76 4.46
C PHE A 203 10.27 16.78 5.57
N LYS A 204 9.18 17.24 6.15
CA LYS A 204 9.25 18.11 7.33
C LYS A 204 9.70 17.30 8.56
N PRO A 205 10.26 17.91 9.61
CA PRO A 205 10.81 17.16 10.75
C PRO A 205 9.84 16.14 11.36
N TRP A 206 8.56 16.47 11.51
CA TRP A 206 7.56 15.52 12.04
C TRP A 206 7.23 14.38 11.07
N GLU A 207 7.34 14.59 9.77
CA GLU A 207 7.17 13.53 8.77
C GLU A 207 8.37 12.58 8.78
N ILE A 208 9.56 13.13 9.02
CA ILE A 208 10.77 12.36 9.28
C ILE A 208 10.59 11.52 10.55
N GLU A 209 10.13 12.10 11.65
CA GLU A 209 9.84 11.36 12.90
C GLU A 209 8.86 10.20 12.69
N GLU A 210 7.83 10.38 11.86
CA GLU A 210 6.88 9.30 11.49
C GLU A 210 7.59 8.16 10.76
N ILE A 211 8.42 8.48 9.77
CA ILE A 211 9.23 7.48 9.05
C ILE A 211 10.18 6.80 10.04
N TYR A 212 10.89 7.55 10.89
CA TYR A 212 11.83 6.99 11.86
C TYR A 212 11.18 6.17 12.96
N CYS A 213 9.92 6.43 13.36
CA CYS A 213 9.20 5.53 14.26
C CYS A 213 9.05 4.13 13.64
N HIS A 214 8.90 4.03 12.33
CA HIS A 214 8.89 2.76 11.60
C HIS A 214 10.30 2.18 11.42
N TRP A 215 11.30 2.99 11.06
CA TRP A 215 12.70 2.54 10.94
C TRP A 215 13.29 2.09 12.28
N GLY A 216 12.90 2.75 13.38
CA GLY A 216 13.23 2.37 14.74
C GLY A 216 12.76 0.95 15.08
N TYR A 217 11.80 0.41 14.34
CA TYR A 217 11.38 -0.98 14.43
C TYR A 217 12.13 -1.88 13.42
N VAL A 218 12.13 -1.55 12.12
CA VAL A 218 12.73 -2.40 11.07
C VAL A 218 14.26 -2.51 11.20
N PHE A 219 14.96 -1.44 11.57
CA PHE A 219 16.42 -1.44 11.72
C PHE A 219 16.89 -1.99 13.07
N TRP A 220 16.19 -1.71 14.17
CA TRP A 220 16.55 -2.28 15.48
C TRP A 220 16.32 -3.79 15.56
N ASP A 221 15.40 -4.32 14.75
CA ASP A 221 15.15 -5.75 14.65
C ASP A 221 15.82 -6.39 13.44
N ARG A 222 16.53 -5.68 12.55
CA ARG A 222 17.21 -6.30 11.39
C ARG A 222 18.13 -7.45 11.78
N LYS A 223 18.78 -7.35 12.95
CA LYS A 223 19.59 -8.46 13.52
C LYS A 223 18.73 -9.64 13.96
N ARG A 224 17.55 -9.40 14.55
CA ARG A 224 16.59 -10.42 15.01
C ARG A 224 15.63 -10.93 13.93
N LEU A 225 15.41 -10.20 12.85
CA LEU A 225 14.66 -10.63 11.67
C LEU A 225 15.50 -11.55 10.79
N ILE A 226 16.83 -11.41 10.85
CA ILE A 226 17.79 -12.31 10.24
C ILE A 226 18.04 -13.53 11.17
N GLU A 227 18.09 -13.33 12.50
CA GLU A 227 18.37 -14.40 13.47
C GLU A 227 17.13 -15.17 13.98
N SER A 228 15.94 -14.56 14.00
CA SER A 228 14.67 -15.24 14.26
C SER A 228 13.95 -15.45 12.93
N LYS A 229 13.70 -16.73 12.61
CA LYS A 229 12.83 -17.13 11.50
C LYS A 229 11.54 -16.32 11.56
N GLY A 230 11.26 -15.44 10.60
CA GLY A 230 10.07 -14.59 10.79
C GLY A 230 9.61 -13.58 9.74
N ILE A 231 10.22 -13.47 8.56
CA ILE A 231 9.56 -12.80 7.41
C ILE A 231 9.58 -13.68 6.16
N GLY A 232 10.66 -14.41 5.92
CA GLY A 232 10.71 -15.39 4.84
C GLY A 232 9.72 -16.56 5.00
N GLU A 233 9.33 -16.94 6.22
CA GLU A 233 8.25 -17.91 6.45
C GLU A 233 6.85 -17.29 6.31
N ILE A 234 6.64 -16.04 6.76
CA ILE A 234 5.36 -15.34 6.56
C ILE A 234 5.08 -15.05 5.08
N LEU A 235 6.14 -14.78 4.30
CA LEU A 235 6.05 -14.61 2.85
C LEU A 235 5.93 -15.96 2.11
N ARG A 236 6.63 -17.03 2.55
CA ARG A 236 6.50 -18.37 1.95
C ARG A 236 5.19 -19.09 2.28
N GLU A 237 4.61 -18.87 3.46
CA GLU A 237 3.25 -19.35 3.77
C GLU A 237 2.18 -18.62 2.95
N ARG A 238 2.49 -17.45 2.40
CA ARG A 238 1.61 -16.69 1.49
C ARG A 238 1.93 -16.84 0.00
N GLU A 239 3.05 -17.47 -0.39
CA GLU A 239 3.29 -17.90 -1.78
C GLU A 239 2.26 -18.95 -2.26
N VAL A 240 1.52 -19.58 -1.33
CA VAL A 240 0.36 -20.42 -1.64
C VAL A 240 -0.80 -19.61 -2.25
N PHE A 241 -0.82 -18.28 -2.10
CA PHE A 241 -1.86 -17.39 -2.65
C PHE A 241 -1.46 -16.65 -3.94
N GLN A 242 -0.27 -16.88 -4.48
CA GLN A 242 0.20 -16.27 -5.76
C GLN A 242 -0.16 -17.12 -7.00
N GLN A 243 -1.16 -17.99 -6.92
CA GLN A 243 -1.72 -18.72 -8.07
C GLN A 243 -3.09 -18.20 -8.56
N TRP A 244 -3.41 -16.92 -8.33
CA TRP A 244 -4.63 -16.31 -8.85
C TRP A 244 -4.38 -14.91 -9.38
#